data_AF-A0A0K1PQ77-F1
#
_entry.id   AF-A0A0K1PQ77-F1
#
_cell.length_a   1.000
_cell.length_b   1.000
_cell.length_c   1.000
_cell.angle_alpha   90.00
_cell.angle_beta   90.00
_cell.angle_gamma   90.00
#
_symmetry.space_group_name_H-M   'P 1'
#
loop_
_entity.id
_entity.type
_entity.pdbx_description
1 polymer ?
#
loop_
_entity_poly.entity_id
_entity_poly.type
_entity_poly.pdbx_seq_one_letter_code
_entity_poly.pdbx_strand_id
1 'polypeptide(L)' 'MSCRIISKDSAVACRVCGRQITGEAWERLILRERLEPKEVQRILLGWSDRFCVEVRYCGECGTQIAVMVAVQES' A
#
# COMPACT_ATOMS: atom_id res chain seq x y z
N MET A 1 13.78 -9.53 -5.96
CA MET A 1 12.59 -9.41 -5.10
C MET A 1 11.89 -8.12 -5.48
N SER A 2 10.59 -8.15 -5.81
CA SER A 2 9.82 -6.95 -6.17
C SER A 2 8.54 -6.94 -5.33
N CYS A 3 8.22 -5.79 -4.73
CA CYS A 3 6.97 -5.60 -4.00
C CYS A 3 5.78 -5.79 -4.95
N ARG A 4 4.89 -6.72 -4.60
CA ARG A 4 3.63 -6.95 -5.32
C ARG A 4 2.53 -7.19 -4.33
N ILE A 5 1.38 -6.60 -4.56
CA ILE A 5 0.20 -6.80 -3.71
C ILE A 5 -0.21 -8.27 -3.77
N ILE A 6 0.04 -9.03 -2.70
CA ILE A 6 -0.35 -10.44 -2.59
C ILE A 6 -1.65 -10.66 -1.79
N SER A 7 -2.21 -9.61 -1.17
CA SER A 7 -3.54 -9.65 -0.55
C SER A 7 -4.42 -8.57 -1.19
N LYS A 8 -5.44 -9.01 -1.93
CA LYS A 8 -6.39 -8.17 -2.66
C LYS A 8 -7.74 -8.02 -1.95
N ASP A 9 -8.00 -8.85 -0.95
CA ASP A 9 -9.33 -8.98 -0.33
C ASP A 9 -9.54 -8.13 0.93
N SER A 10 -8.52 -7.45 1.42
CA SER A 10 -8.72 -6.45 2.46
C SER A 10 -9.33 -5.21 1.83
N ALA A 11 -10.66 -5.09 1.84
CA ALA A 11 -11.34 -3.84 1.53
C ALA A 11 -10.71 -2.71 2.34
N VAL A 12 -10.11 -1.73 1.66
CA VAL A 12 -9.48 -0.57 2.30
C VAL A 12 -10.47 0.58 2.24
N ALA A 13 -10.88 1.11 3.38
CA ALA A 13 -11.66 2.34 3.39
C ALA A 13 -10.72 3.56 3.39
N CYS A 14 -11.02 4.56 2.55
CA CYS A 14 -10.44 5.88 2.74
C CYS A 14 -10.95 6.45 4.06
N ARG A 15 -10.04 6.73 5.00
CA ARG A 15 -10.44 7.24 6.33
C ARG A 15 -11.03 8.65 6.30
N VAL A 16 -10.85 9.39 5.22
CA VAL A 16 -11.36 10.77 5.08
C VAL A 16 -12.77 10.80 4.50
N CYS A 17 -12.99 10.23 3.31
CA CYS A 17 -14.32 10.26 2.67
C CYS A 17 -15.15 8.99 2.91
N GLY A 18 -14.61 7.98 3.62
CA GLY A 18 -15.29 6.71 3.90
C GLY A 18 -15.45 5.78 2.69
N ARG A 19 -14.94 6.16 1.52
CA ARG A 19 -15.06 5.36 0.28
C ARG A 19 -14.36 4.02 0.46
N GLN A 20 -15.08 2.95 0.19
CA GLN A 20 -14.54 1.60 0.12
C GLN A 20 -13.72 1.42 -1.17
N ILE A 21 -12.53 0.85 -1.03
CA ILE A 21 -11.62 0.53 -2.13
C ILE A 21 -11.44 -0.98 -2.12
N THR A 22 -12.01 -1.63 -3.12
CA THR A 22 -11.84 -3.06 -3.38
C THR A 22 -10.45 -3.34 -3.95
N GLY A 23 -9.99 -4.58 -3.92
CA GLY A 23 -8.70 -4.97 -4.49
C GLY A 23 -8.52 -4.58 -5.96
N GLU A 24 -9.56 -4.72 -6.79
CA GLU A 24 -9.51 -4.27 -8.19
C GLU A 24 -9.42 -2.75 -8.34
N ALA A 25 -10.16 -2.01 -7.49
CA ALA A 25 -10.13 -0.55 -7.51
C ALA A 25 -8.77 -0.02 -7.03
N TRP A 26 -8.11 -0.74 -6.12
CA TRP A 26 -6.80 -0.39 -5.58
C TRP A 26 -5.74 -0.26 -6.66
N GLU A 27 -5.64 -1.24 -7.57
CA GLU A 27 -4.66 -1.24 -8.67
C GLU A 27 -4.83 -0.03 -9.60
N ARG A 28 -6.06 0.49 -9.72
CA ARG A 28 -6.43 1.66 -10.53
C ARG A 28 -6.15 3.00 -9.84
N LEU A 29 -5.87 3.02 -8.53
CA LEU A 29 -5.51 4.25 -7.83
C LEU A 29 -4.13 4.74 -8.26
N ILE A 30 -3.96 6.06 -8.29
CA ILE A 30 -2.68 6.70 -8.61
C ILE A 30 -1.66 6.33 -7.53
N LEU A 31 -0.64 5.56 -7.92
CA LEU A 31 0.52 5.27 -7.08
C LEU A 31 1.36 6.54 -6.93
N ARG A 32 1.49 7.04 -5.70
CA ARG A 32 2.34 8.20 -5.40
C ARG A 32 3.76 7.75 -5.10
N GLU A 33 3.88 6.75 -4.23
CA GLU A 33 5.17 6.33 -3.69
C GLU A 33 5.11 4.87 -3.26
N ARG A 34 6.23 4.19 -3.37
CA ARG A 34 6.45 2.88 -2.80
C ARG A 34 7.75 2.91 -2.02
N LEU A 35 7.69 2.49 -0.76
CA LEU A 35 8.86 2.33 0.09
C LEU A 35 9.21 0.84 0.16
N GLU A 36 10.40 0.51 -0.31
CA GLU A 36 10.98 -0.83 -0.21
C GLU A 36 11.27 -1.16 1.26
N PRO A 37 11.34 -2.46 1.64
CA PRO A 37 11.48 -2.84 3.04
C PRO A 37 12.70 -2.20 3.72
N LYS A 38 13.82 -2.08 2.99
CA LYS A 38 15.05 -1.42 3.47
C LYS A 38 14.86 0.08 3.73
N GLU A 39 14.01 0.74 2.96
CA GLU A 39 13.72 2.17 3.14
C GLU A 39 12.85 2.37 4.39
N VAL A 40 11.86 1.50 4.58
CA VAL A 40 11.03 1.51 5.80
C VAL A 40 11.86 1.20 7.04
N GLN A 41 12.78 0.23 6.98
CA GLN A 41 13.68 -0.11 8.08
C GLN A 41 14.59 1.05 8.53
N ARG A 42 14.91 2.00 7.64
CA ARG A 42 15.66 3.22 8.02
C ARG A 42 14.83 4.17 8.88
N ILE A 43 13.51 4.09 8.80
CA ILE A 43 12.56 4.95 9.51
C ILE A 43 12.03 4.24 10.76
N LEU A 44 11.70 2.96 10.64
CA LEU A 44 11.07 2.14 11.67
C LEU A 44 11.90 0.86 11.91
N LEU A 45 12.64 0.86 13.01
CA LEU A 45 13.44 -0.30 13.43
C LEU A 45 12.55 -1.52 13.66
N GLY A 46 13.01 -2.69 13.22
CA GLY A 46 12.29 -3.96 13.36
C GLY A 46 11.22 -4.22 12.29
N TRP A 47 11.10 -3.35 11.28
CA TRP A 47 10.21 -3.62 10.14
C TRP A 47 10.63 -4.89 9.38
N SER A 48 9.67 -5.74 9.04
CA SER A 48 9.97 -6.98 8.32
C SER A 48 10.34 -6.71 6.86
N ASP A 49 11.40 -7.37 6.41
CA ASP A 49 11.88 -7.37 5.03
C ASP A 49 10.90 -7.98 4.02
N ARG A 50 9.84 -8.64 4.50
CA ARG A 50 8.77 -9.21 3.69
C ARG A 50 7.67 -8.22 3.32
N PHE A 51 7.70 -6.99 3.84
CA PHE A 51 6.65 -6.01 3.58
C PHE A 51 7.20 -4.68 3.07
N CYS A 52 6.47 -4.11 2.12
CA CYS A 52 6.65 -2.78 1.58
C CYS A 52 5.48 -1.89 1.97
N VAL A 53 5.65 -0.58 1.83
CA VAL A 53 4.55 0.38 1.98
C VAL A 53 4.21 0.96 0.63
N GLU A 54 2.95 0.85 0.22
CA GLU A 54 2.42 1.58 -0.93
C GLU A 54 1.60 2.78 -0.48
N VAL A 55 1.93 3.95 -1.02
CA VAL A 55 1.18 5.18 -0.82
C VAL A 55 0.47 5.51 -2.14
N ARG A 56 -0.86 5.53 -2.09
CA ARG A 56 -1.73 5.87 -3.22
C ARG A 56 -2.66 7.02 -2.86
N TYR A 57 -3.30 7.62 -3.85
CA TYR A 57 -4.34 8.61 -3.60
C TYR A 57 -5.74 8.01 -3.73
N CYS A 58 -6.66 8.48 -2.88
CA CYS A 58 -8.08 8.25 -3.08
C CYS A 58 -8.54 8.95 -4.38
N GLY A 59 -9.16 8.21 -5.30
CA GLY A 59 -9.70 8.79 -6.53
C GLY A 59 -10.85 9.79 -6.32
N GLU A 60 -11.52 9.76 -5.16
CA GLU A 60 -12.67 10.64 -4.87
C GLU A 60 -12.25 11.95 -4.19
N CYS A 61 -11.49 11.86 -3.08
CA CYS A 61 -11.16 13.03 -2.25
C CYS A 61 -9.69 13.46 -2.35
N GLY A 62 -8.87 12.77 -3.16
CA GLY A 62 -7.45 13.10 -3.34
C GLY A 62 -6.57 12.89 -2.09
N THR A 63 -7.12 12.34 -1.00
CA THR A 63 -6.35 12.08 0.23
C THR A 63 -5.37 10.92 0.03
N GLN A 64 -4.19 11.01 0.66
CA GLN A 64 -3.21 9.91 0.68
C GLN A 64 -3.69 8.71 1.50
N ILE A 65 -3.46 7.52 0.96
CA ILE A 65 -3.75 6.23 1.59
C ILE A 65 -2.46 5.43 1.56
N ALA A 66 -1.95 5.09 2.75
CA ALA A 66 -0.79 4.23 2.91
C ALA A 66 -1.25 2.84 3.37
N VAL A 67 -0.74 1.79 2.73
CA VAL A 67 -1.01 0.40 3.10
C VAL A 67 0.26 -0.43 3.08
N MET A 68 0.27 -1.46 3.92
CA MET A 68 1.32 -2.46 3.95
C MET A 68 1.02 -3.56 2.93
N VAL A 69 1.97 -3.86 2.06
CA VAL A 69 1.85 -4.91 1.04
C VAL A 69 3.01 -5.88 1.21
N ALA A 70 2.80 -7.18 0.99
CA ALA A 70 3.89 -8.15 1.12
C ALA A 70 4.73 -8.27 -0.17
N VAL A 71 5.93 -8.83 -0.04
CA VAL A 71 6.86 -9.09 -1.14
C VAL A 71 6.58 -10.49 -1.69
N GLN A 72 6.62 -10.64 -3.02
CA GLN A 72 6.58 -11.96 -3.64
C GLN A 72 7.97 -12.61 -3.56
N GLU A 73 8.07 -13.78 -2.92
CA GLU A 73 9.26 -14.65 -3.01
C GLU A 73 9.36 -15.21 -4.45
N SER A 74 10.55 -15.15 -5.03
CA SER A 74 10.85 -15.63 -6.39
C SER A 74 11.26 -17.09 -6.36
#